data_AF-A0A7Y7YP17-F1
#
_entry.id   AF-A0A7Y7YP17-F1
#
_cell.length_a   1.000
_cell.length_b   1.000
_cell.length_c   1.000
_cell.angle_alpha   90.00
_cell.angle_beta   90.00
_cell.angle_gamma   90.00
#
_symmetry.space_group_name_H-M   'P 1'
#
loop_
_entity.id
_entity.type
_entity.pdbx_description
1 polymer ?
#
loop_
_entity_poly.entity_id
_entity_poly.type
_entity_poly.pdbx_seq_one_letter_code
_entity_poly.pdbx_strand_id
1 'polypeptide(L)' 'MNQPSFDWQNYIALMEQLLAVPLTDERRKELEFQLTRIAAMAEPLMAFPLPDRQETAGVYSL' A
#
# COMPACT_ATOMS: atom_id res chain seq x y z
N MET A 1 -0.29 10.19 16.73
CA MET A 1 0.22 8.86 17.12
C MET A 1 1.41 8.55 16.23
N ASN A 2 2.60 8.36 16.77
CA ASN A 2 3.78 7.95 15.97
C ASN A 2 3.59 6.47 15.62
N GLN A 3 3.00 6.19 14.45
CA GLN A 3 3.10 4.84 13.91
C GLN A 3 4.58 4.55 13.63
N PRO A 4 5.10 3.37 14.01
CA PRO A 4 6.45 2.99 13.62
C PRO A 4 6.55 3.07 12.09
N SER A 5 7.66 3.64 11.60
CA SER A 5 7.95 3.67 10.17
C SER A 5 7.83 2.25 9.61
N PHE A 6 6.96 2.07 8.63
CA PHE A 6 6.74 0.78 8.00
C PHE A 6 8.01 0.36 7.25
N ASP A 7 8.41 -0.90 7.39
CA ASP A 7 9.61 -1.44 6.76
C ASP A 7 9.34 -1.78 5.29
N TRP A 8 9.40 -0.75 4.45
CA TRP A 8 9.16 -0.85 3.02
C TRP A 8 10.16 -1.74 2.29
N GLN A 9 11.42 -1.77 2.75
CA GLN A 9 12.47 -2.53 2.08
C GLN A 9 12.20 -4.03 2.17
N ASN A 10 11.87 -4.52 3.37
CA ASN A 10 11.51 -5.92 3.55
C ASN A 10 10.18 -6.26 2.85
N TYR A 11 9.19 -5.38 2.92
CA TYR A 11 7.93 -5.59 2.21
C TYR A 11 8.12 -5.72 0.70
N ILE A 12 8.89 -4.81 0.08
CA ILE A 12 9.16 -4.84 -1.36
C ILE A 12 9.90 -6.11 -1.74
N ALA A 13 10.94 -6.51 -0.99
CA ALA A 13 11.70 -7.73 -1.27
C ALA A 13 10.81 -8.99 -1.22
N LEU A 14 9.86 -9.06 -0.28
CA LEU A 14 8.90 -10.16 -0.20
C LEU A 14 7.91 -10.14 -1.36
N MET A 15 7.37 -8.97 -1.70
CA MET A 15 6.42 -8.83 -2.82
C MET A 15 7.07 -9.13 -4.17
N GLU A 16 8.34 -8.78 -4.35
CA GLU A 16 9.13 -9.11 -5.54
C GLU A 16 9.12 -10.62 -5.81
N GLN A 17 9.35 -11.41 -4.76
CA GLN A 17 9.35 -12.88 -4.83
C GLN A 17 7.93 -13.43 -5.01
N LEU A 18 6.96 -12.92 -4.24
CA LEU A 18 5.58 -13.41 -4.26
C LEU A 18 4.90 -13.19 -5.61
N LEU A 19 5.12 -12.03 -6.23
CA LEU A 19 4.47 -11.63 -7.48
C LEU A 19 5.29 -12.00 -8.73
N ALA A 20 6.49 -12.58 -8.55
CA ALA A 20 7.43 -12.90 -9.63
C ALA A 20 7.75 -11.70 -10.54
N VAL A 21 7.93 -10.52 -9.94
CA VAL A 21 8.26 -9.28 -10.64
C VAL A 21 9.70 -8.89 -10.30
N PRO A 22 10.71 -9.28 -11.09
CA PRO A 22 12.10 -8.96 -10.77
C PRO A 22 12.35 -7.45 -10.88
N LEU A 23 13.00 -6.87 -9.86
CA LEU A 23 13.31 -5.44 -9.80
C LEU A 23 14.81 -5.20 -9.71
N THR A 24 15.28 -4.14 -10.37
CA THR A 24 16.64 -3.63 -10.15
C THR A 24 16.69 -2.84 -8.85
N ASP A 25 17.89 -2.59 -8.32
CA ASP A 25 18.06 -1.79 -7.10
C ASP A 25 17.51 -0.37 -7.25
N GLU A 26 17.65 0.26 -8.43
CA GLU A 26 17.07 1.57 -8.71
C GLU A 26 15.55 1.53 -8.64
N ARG A 27 14.93 0.46 -9.17
CA ARG A 27 13.47 0.30 -9.16
C ARG A 27 12.94 0.01 -7.75
N ARG A 28 13.68 -0.75 -6.94
CA ARG A 28 13.33 -0.96 -5.52
C ARG A 28 13.31 0.34 -4.73
N LYS A 29 14.33 1.19 -4.90
CA LYS A 29 14.40 2.51 -4.23
C LYS A 29 13.29 3.45 -4.67
N GLU A 30 13.00 3.50 -5.96
CA GLU A 30 11.90 4.33 -6.47
C GLU A 30 10.55 3.82 -5.94
N LEU A 31 10.35 2.50 -5.88
CA LEU A 31 9.12 1.91 -5.36
C LEU A 31 8.92 2.22 -3.87
N GLU A 32 9.98 2.17 -3.07
CA GLU A 32 9.95 2.60 -1.66
C GLU A 32 9.48 4.05 -1.52
N PHE A 33 10.03 4.96 -2.33
CA PHE A 33 9.64 6.37 -2.32
C PHE A 33 8.16 6.56 -2.70
N GLN A 34 7.71 5.91 -3.78
CA GLN A 34 6.32 6.04 -4.24
C GLN A 34 5.32 5.41 -3.27
N LEU A 35 5.62 4.25 -2.70
CA LEU A 35 4.76 3.59 -1.72
C LEU A 35 4.64 4.41 -0.44
N THR A 36 5.75 5.01 0.03
CA THR A 36 5.72 5.95 1.17
C THR A 36 4.79 7.13 0.89
N ARG A 37 4.86 7.70 -0.31
CA ARG A 37 3.99 8.82 -0.71
C ARG A 37 2.53 8.39 -0.82
N ILE A 38 2.24 7.21 -1.38
CA ILE A 38 0.88 6.66 -1.46
C ILE A 38 0.31 6.42 -0.06
N ALA A 39 1.10 5.86 0.87
CA ALA A 39 0.68 5.65 2.24
C ALA A 39 0.30 6.97 2.94
N ALA A 40 1.09 8.04 2.74
CA ALA A 40 0.76 9.37 3.24
C ALA A 40 -0.53 9.93 2.62
N MET A 41 -0.75 9.73 1.31
CA MET A 41 -2.00 10.14 0.66
C MET A 41 -3.22 9.33 1.13
N ALA A 42 -3.01 8.07 1.55
CA ALA A 42 -4.06 7.19 2.05
C ALA A 42 -4.34 7.38 3.55
N GLU A 43 -3.47 8.05 4.30
CA GLU A 43 -3.64 8.29 5.75
C GLU A 43 -5.01 8.89 6.11
N PRO A 44 -5.55 9.91 5.39
CA PRO A 44 -6.87 10.45 5.69
C PRO A 44 -8.00 9.42 5.46
N LEU A 45 -7.85 8.53 4.49
CA LEU A 45 -8.82 7.47 4.20
C LEU A 45 -8.80 6.41 5.31
N MET A 46 -7.61 6.03 5.80
CA MET A 46 -7.47 5.07 6.90
C MET A 46 -7.97 5.63 8.24
N ALA A 47 -7.91 6.95 8.42
CA ALA A 47 -8.45 7.63 9.60
C ALA A 47 -9.99 7.75 9.58
N PHE A 48 -10.62 7.55 8.43
CA PHE A 48 -12.08 7.61 8.30
C PHE A 48 -12.72 6.35 8.91
N PRO A 49 -13.63 6.46 9.89
CA PRO A 49 -14.26 5.29 10.49
C PRO A 49 -15.21 4.63 9.49
N LEU A 50 -14.98 3.35 9.22
CA LEU A 50 -15.86 2.55 8.37
C LEU A 50 -16.97 1.93 9.25
N PRO A 51 -18.25 1.99 8.82
CA PRO A 51 -19.32 1.25 9.48
C PRO A 51 -19.14 -0.27 9.28
N ASP A 52 -19.67 -1.08 10.21
CA ASP A 52 -19.55 -2.55 10.22
C ASP A 52 -19.99 -3.22 8.90
N ARG A 53 -20.90 -2.57 8.18
CA ARG A 53 -21.35 -2.99 6.85
C ARG A 53 -21.37 -1.78 5.93
N GLN A 54 -20.36 -1.69 5.08
CA GLN A 54 -20.30 -0.72 4.00
C GLN A 54 -20.36 -1.48 2.67
N GLU A 55 -21.37 -1.19 1.85
CA GLU A 55 -21.37 -1.69 0.47
C GLU A 55 -20.25 -1.00 -0.30
N THR A 56 -19.51 -1.76 -1.11
CA THR A 56 -18.51 -1.19 -1.99
C THR A 56 -19.19 -0.34 -3.07
N ALA A 57 -18.49 0.63 -3.65
CA ALA A 57 -19.04 1.59 -4.62
C ALA A 57 -19.44 0.99 -5.98
N GLY A 58 -19.79 -0.30 -6.06
CA GLY A 58 -20.20 -0.96 -7.29
C GLY A 58 -21.19 -2.09 -7.01
N VAL A 59 -22.48 -1.81 -7.15
CA VAL A 59 -23.46 -2.86 -7.43
C VAL A 59 -23.32 -3.18 -8.92
N TYR A 60 -22.49 -4.18 -9.25
CA TYR A 60 -22.52 -4.75 -10.59
C TYR A 60 -23.92 -5.37 -10.79
N SER A 61 -24.69 -4.83 -11.73
CA SER A 61 -25.99 -5.38 -12.13
C SER A 61 -25.81 -6.15 -13.43
N LEU A 62 -26.24 -7.41 -13.44
CA LEU A 62 -26.29 -8.30 -14.61
C LEU A 62 -27.35 -7.85 -15.63
#